data_AF-A0A2A4QCI5-F1
#
_entry.id   AF-A0A2A4QCI5-F1
#
_cell.length_a   1.000
_cell.length_b   1.000
_cell.length_c   1.000
_cell.angle_alpha   90.00
_cell.angle_beta   90.00
_cell.angle_gamma   90.00
#
_symmetry.space_group_name_H-M   'P 1'
#
loop_
_entity.id
_entity.type
_entity.pdbx_description
1 polymer ?
#
loop_
_entity_poly.entity_id
_entity_poly.type
_entity_poly.pdbx_seq_one_letter_code
_entity_poly.pdbx_strand_id
1 'polypeptide(L)'
;MNGKLVIWVLGIVALLGQLEIMIVRSIAICLLLGSTYGCMDSSKSNLSLSELHWLCGEWKGTGGGGMWFEVWNKEQNGDLNGFAYALKGPDTIFTESMSIRKENDAIVFKADVAHNEAPVPFDLIQVTHKGAVFQNLEHDFPNRIIYAHTKGDMLLARIEGVREGMPDTVRFFMSRVVKFSPATNIQGI
;
A
#
# COMPACT_ATOMS: atom_id res chain seq x y z
N MET A 1 23.86 -32.76 -62.35
CA MET A 1 23.99 -31.73 -61.29
C MET A 1 23.12 -32.09 -60.07
N ASN A 2 23.33 -33.29 -59.49
CA ASN A 2 22.45 -33.87 -58.46
C ASN A 2 23.16 -34.09 -57.10
N GLY A 3 24.17 -33.28 -56.79
CA GLY A 3 24.96 -33.44 -55.56
C GLY A 3 24.56 -32.53 -54.39
N LYS A 4 23.76 -31.49 -54.64
CA LYS A 4 23.47 -30.47 -53.60
C LYS A 4 22.17 -30.68 -52.83
N LEU A 5 21.23 -31.49 -53.32
CA LEU A 5 19.93 -31.70 -52.65
C LEU A 5 19.96 -32.84 -51.61
N VAL A 6 20.78 -33.87 -51.82
CA VAL A 6 20.88 -35.04 -50.91
C VAL A 6 21.52 -34.66 -49.56
N ILE A 7 22.41 -33.67 -49.55
CA ILE A 7 23.13 -33.22 -48.34
C ILE A 7 22.20 -32.44 -47.39
N TRP A 8 21.18 -31.75 -47.93
CA TRP A 8 20.21 -31.01 -47.12
C TRP A 8 19.15 -31.90 -46.45
N VAL A 9 18.76 -33.01 -47.08
CA VAL A 9 17.76 -33.93 -46.50
C VAL A 9 18.37 -34.80 -45.38
N LEU A 10 19.64 -35.19 -45.49
CA LEU A 10 20.33 -35.98 -44.44
C LEU A 10 20.65 -35.15 -43.17
N GLY A 11 20.85 -33.84 -43.29
CA GLY A 11 21.08 -32.96 -42.15
C GLY A 11 19.85 -32.77 -41.24
N ILE A 12 18.64 -32.83 -41.81
CA ILE A 12 17.38 -32.65 -41.06
C ILE A 12 17.02 -33.91 -40.26
N VAL A 13 17.29 -35.10 -40.79
CA VAL A 13 17.01 -36.37 -40.08
C VAL A 13 17.98 -36.60 -38.91
N ALA A 14 19.23 -36.12 -39.00
CA ALA A 14 20.20 -36.21 -37.89
C ALA A 14 19.89 -35.25 -36.72
N LEU A 15 19.27 -34.09 -36.99
CA LEU A 15 18.90 -33.13 -35.95
C LEU A 15 17.65 -33.57 -35.16
N LEU A 16 16.74 -34.33 -35.80
CA LEU A 16 15.55 -34.85 -35.14
C LEU A 16 15.84 -36.04 -34.21
N GLY A 17 16.89 -36.82 -34.47
CA GLY A 17 17.31 -37.93 -33.59
C GLY A 17 18.08 -37.51 -32.32
N GLN A 18 18.67 -36.32 -32.29
CA GLN A 18 19.34 -35.79 -31.10
C GLN A 18 18.37 -35.09 -30.13
N LEU A 19 17.21 -34.65 -30.62
CA LEU A 19 16.21 -33.99 -29.80
C LEU A 19 15.43 -34.97 -28.91
N GLU A 20 15.17 -36.19 -29.36
CA GLU A 20 14.47 -37.20 -28.54
C GLU A 20 15.33 -37.77 -27.39
N ILE A 21 16.66 -37.86 -27.56
CA ILE A 21 17.56 -38.40 -26.52
C ILE A 21 17.77 -37.39 -25.38
N MET A 22 17.67 -36.09 -25.65
CA MET A 22 17.81 -35.05 -24.63
C MET A 22 16.57 -34.92 -23.72
N ILE A 23 15.37 -35.27 -24.20
CA ILE A 23 14.15 -35.13 -23.41
C ILE A 23 14.07 -36.20 -22.31
N VAL A 24 14.53 -37.42 -22.58
CA VAL A 24 14.44 -38.54 -21.61
C VAL A 24 15.43 -38.41 -20.45
N ARG A 25 16.60 -37.78 -20.65
CA ARG A 25 17.58 -37.56 -19.57
C ARG A 25 17.25 -36.39 -18.64
N SER A 26 16.49 -35.39 -19.11
CA SER A 26 16.07 -34.26 -18.28
C SER A 26 14.87 -34.58 -17.39
N ILE A 27 14.00 -35.51 -17.78
CA ILE A 27 12.88 -35.99 -16.95
C ILE A 27 13.38 -36.82 -15.76
N ALA A 28 14.47 -37.59 -15.94
CA ALA A 28 15.03 -38.45 -14.89
C ALA A 28 15.83 -37.69 -13.81
N ILE A 29 16.32 -36.47 -14.09
CA ILE A 29 17.06 -35.66 -13.09
C ILE A 29 16.12 -34.75 -12.29
N CYS A 30 14.98 -34.34 -12.85
CA CYS A 30 14.00 -33.54 -12.11
C CYS A 30 13.19 -34.34 -11.08
N LEU A 31 13.21 -35.68 -11.12
CA LEU A 31 12.47 -36.54 -10.19
C LEU A 31 13.27 -36.99 -8.95
N LEU A 32 14.54 -36.57 -8.79
CA LEU A 32 15.37 -36.93 -7.62
C LEU A 32 15.85 -35.74 -6.78
N LEU A 33 15.36 -34.52 -7.05
CA LEU A 33 15.58 -33.33 -6.23
C LEU A 33 14.24 -32.67 -5.80
N GLY A 34 13.16 -33.45 -5.77
CA GLY A 34 11.81 -33.00 -5.47
C GLY A 34 11.41 -33.17 -4.01
N SER A 35 12.30 -32.90 -3.05
CA SER A 35 11.96 -32.92 -1.62
C SER A 35 12.27 -31.58 -0.99
N THR A 36 11.21 -30.94 -0.48
CA THR A 36 11.18 -29.69 0.31
C THR A 36 11.14 -28.38 -0.48
N TYR A 37 10.23 -28.27 -1.45
CA TYR A 37 9.50 -27.00 -1.57
C TYR A 37 8.54 -26.95 -0.38
N GLY A 38 9.05 -26.56 0.79
CA GLY A 38 8.20 -26.09 1.86
C GLY A 38 7.36 -24.97 1.28
N CYS A 39 6.05 -25.18 1.23
CA CYS A 39 5.11 -24.10 1.00
C CYS A 39 5.46 -23.05 2.07
N MET A 40 6.08 -21.93 1.66
CA MET A 40 6.13 -20.76 2.50
C MET A 40 4.69 -20.32 2.61
N ASP A 41 4.03 -20.83 3.66
CA ASP A 41 2.74 -20.36 4.09
C ASP A 41 2.90 -18.85 4.23
N SER A 42 2.28 -18.11 3.31
CA SER A 42 2.26 -16.66 3.38
C SER A 42 1.44 -16.38 4.61
N SER A 43 2.11 -16.22 5.75
CA SER A 43 1.49 -15.91 7.02
C SER A 43 0.50 -14.79 6.72
N LYS A 44 -0.80 -15.08 6.80
CA LYS A 44 -1.82 -14.03 6.80
C LYS A 44 -1.38 -13.11 7.92
N SER A 45 -0.79 -11.98 7.57
CA SER A 45 -0.48 -10.95 8.54
C SER A 45 -1.83 -10.61 9.13
N ASN A 46 -2.07 -10.99 10.38
CA ASN A 46 -3.24 -10.54 11.10
C ASN A 46 -3.06 -9.04 11.25
N LEU A 47 -3.59 -8.28 10.30
CA LEU A 47 -3.54 -6.82 10.30
C LEU A 47 -4.16 -6.36 11.61
N SER A 48 -3.38 -5.74 12.47
CA SER A 48 -3.84 -5.31 13.78
C SER A 48 -3.95 -3.79 13.84
N LEU A 49 -5.10 -3.31 14.29
CA LEU A 49 -5.36 -1.88 14.47
C LEU A 49 -4.36 -1.21 15.43
N SER A 50 -3.84 -1.97 16.41
CA SER A 50 -2.81 -1.48 17.33
C SER A 50 -1.49 -1.13 16.64
N GLU A 51 -1.20 -1.71 15.48
CA GLU A 51 0.00 -1.38 14.70
C GLU A 51 -0.09 0.00 14.05
N LEU A 52 -1.22 0.68 14.11
CA LEU A 52 -1.43 2.04 13.59
C LEU A 52 -1.34 3.11 14.68
N HIS A 53 -1.23 2.74 15.95
CA HIS A 53 -1.25 3.70 17.07
C HIS A 53 -0.08 4.69 17.06
N TRP A 54 0.98 4.42 16.30
CA TRP A 54 2.08 5.37 16.06
C TRP A 54 1.63 6.64 15.31
N LEU A 55 0.49 6.59 14.62
CA LEU A 55 -0.08 7.73 13.90
C LEU A 55 -0.67 8.77 14.86
N CYS A 56 -1.07 8.39 16.09
CA CYS A 56 -1.71 9.29 17.05
C CYS A 56 -0.83 10.49 17.40
N GLY A 57 -1.41 11.68 17.46
CA GLY A 57 -0.75 12.95 17.76
C GLY A 57 -1.12 14.04 16.76
N GLU A 58 -0.49 15.20 16.92
CA GLU A 58 -0.67 16.32 16.00
C GLU A 58 0.53 16.44 15.07
N TRP A 59 0.23 16.62 13.79
CA TRP A 59 1.20 16.68 12.71
C TRP A 59 1.03 18.00 11.96
N LYS A 60 2.15 18.59 11.58
CA LYS A 60 2.19 19.79 10.75
C LYS A 60 3.23 19.62 9.66
N GLY A 61 2.90 20.03 8.45
CA GLY A 61 3.80 19.87 7.33
C GLY A 61 3.39 20.61 6.07
N THR A 62 4.05 20.27 4.97
CA THR A 62 3.76 20.84 3.65
C THR A 62 3.50 19.75 2.64
N GLY A 63 2.60 20.02 1.70
CA GLY A 63 2.27 19.13 0.58
C GLY A 63 1.18 19.76 -0.29
N GLY A 64 1.06 19.30 -1.55
CA GLY A 64 0.04 19.82 -2.48
C GLY A 64 0.02 21.35 -2.67
N GLY A 65 1.16 22.03 -2.42
CA GLY A 65 1.26 23.50 -2.52
C GLY A 65 0.76 24.30 -1.30
N GLY A 66 0.47 23.66 -0.16
CA GLY A 66 -0.03 24.32 1.04
C GLY A 66 0.61 23.83 2.35
N MET A 67 0.22 24.47 3.45
CA MET A 67 0.52 24.03 4.82
C MET A 67 -0.60 23.11 5.29
N TRP A 68 -0.24 21.94 5.81
CA TRP A 68 -1.18 20.90 6.22
C TRP A 68 -1.02 20.57 7.69
N PHE A 69 -2.14 20.24 8.31
CA PHE A 69 -2.25 19.84 9.70
C PHE A 69 -3.11 18.59 9.77
N GLU A 70 -2.69 17.62 10.58
CA GLU A 70 -3.47 16.41 10.86
C GLU A 70 -3.43 16.14 12.37
N VAL A 71 -4.58 15.79 12.94
CA VAL A 71 -4.70 15.36 14.33
C VAL A 71 -5.28 13.97 14.33
N TRP A 72 -4.63 13.03 15.02
CA TRP A 72 -5.08 11.66 15.17
C TRP A 72 -5.22 11.30 16.65
N ASN A 73 -6.42 10.89 17.06
CA ASN A 73 -6.76 10.51 18.42
C ASN A 73 -7.17 9.04 18.48
N LYS A 74 -6.81 8.38 19.58
CA LYS A 74 -7.19 6.99 19.85
C LYS A 74 -8.38 6.93 20.79
N GLU A 75 -9.41 6.21 20.38
CA GLU A 75 -10.60 5.88 21.17
C GLU A 75 -10.35 4.73 22.16
N GLN A 76 -11.25 4.57 23.13
CA GLN A 76 -11.13 3.53 24.16
C GLN A 76 -11.13 2.11 23.58
N ASN A 77 -11.87 1.88 22.50
CA ASN A 77 -11.93 0.60 21.78
C ASN A 77 -10.71 0.35 20.86
N GLY A 78 -9.79 1.32 20.76
CA GLY A 78 -8.58 1.24 19.94
C GLY A 78 -8.73 1.83 18.54
N ASP A 79 -9.93 2.25 18.13
CA ASP A 79 -10.18 2.98 16.88
C ASP A 79 -9.46 4.32 16.88
N LEU A 80 -9.22 4.84 15.67
CA LEU A 80 -8.60 6.15 15.48
C LEU A 80 -9.61 7.11 14.83
N ASN A 81 -9.72 8.31 15.38
CA ASN A 81 -10.41 9.44 14.75
C ASN A 81 -9.38 10.48 14.34
N GLY A 82 -9.51 11.00 13.12
CA GLY A 82 -8.60 11.94 12.51
C GLY A 82 -9.32 13.22 12.08
N PHE A 83 -8.59 14.33 12.07
CA PHE A 83 -9.04 15.57 11.46
C PHE A 83 -7.86 16.22 10.73
N ALA A 84 -8.07 16.60 9.46
CA ALA A 84 -7.09 17.29 8.65
C ALA A 84 -7.61 18.65 8.22
N TYR A 85 -6.70 19.63 8.10
CA TYR A 85 -7.00 20.91 7.47
C TYR A 85 -5.77 21.47 6.77
N ALA A 86 -6.00 22.26 5.72
CA ALA A 86 -4.94 22.95 4.99
C ALA A 86 -5.16 24.45 4.96
N LEU A 87 -4.07 25.20 5.10
CA LEU A 87 -4.04 26.66 5.03
C LEU A 87 -3.31 27.14 3.79
N LYS A 88 -3.82 28.22 3.19
CA LYS A 88 -3.13 29.02 2.17
C LYS A 88 -3.11 30.48 2.63
N GLY A 89 -1.98 30.88 3.22
CA GLY A 89 -1.93 32.17 3.94
C GLY A 89 -2.77 32.08 5.23
N PRO A 90 -3.66 33.05 5.51
CA PRO A 90 -4.52 33.03 6.68
C PRO A 90 -5.77 32.15 6.50
N ASP A 91 -6.10 31.75 5.27
CA ASP A 91 -7.37 31.11 4.95
C ASP A 91 -7.29 29.58 5.02
N THR A 92 -8.29 28.97 5.64
CA THR A 92 -8.52 27.52 5.58
C THR A 92 -9.14 27.16 4.23
N ILE A 93 -8.45 26.33 3.45
CA ILE A 93 -8.86 25.96 2.09
C ILE A 93 -9.32 24.51 1.96
N PHE A 94 -9.13 23.71 3.02
CA PHE A 94 -9.50 22.31 3.05
C PHE A 94 -9.71 21.85 4.49
N THR A 95 -10.70 20.98 4.70
CA THR A 95 -10.95 20.27 5.95
C THR A 95 -11.46 18.88 5.63
N GLU A 96 -11.07 17.91 6.45
CA GLU A 96 -11.46 16.50 6.31
C GLU A 96 -11.55 15.86 7.68
N SER A 97 -12.64 15.13 7.92
CA SER A 97 -12.77 14.23 9.06
C SER A 97 -12.39 12.82 8.61
N MET A 98 -11.63 12.10 9.42
CA MET A 98 -11.14 10.78 9.07
C MET A 98 -11.39 9.79 10.20
N SER A 99 -11.43 8.50 9.87
CA SER A 99 -11.40 7.45 10.90
C SER A 99 -10.70 6.21 10.39
N ILE A 100 -10.09 5.45 11.31
CA ILE A 100 -9.58 4.10 11.04
C ILE A 100 -10.19 3.16 12.07
N ARG A 101 -11.02 2.23 11.59
CA ARG A 101 -11.83 1.36 12.45
C ARG A 101 -11.72 -0.08 12.01
N LYS A 102 -11.93 -0.99 12.96
CA LYS A 102 -12.17 -2.41 12.62
C LYS A 102 -13.64 -2.59 12.24
N GLU A 103 -13.89 -3.00 11.01
CA GLU A 103 -15.22 -3.29 10.48
C GLU A 103 -15.25 -4.76 10.03
N ASN A 104 -15.97 -5.60 10.78
CA ASN A 104 -15.93 -7.07 10.63
C ASN A 104 -14.49 -7.60 10.76
N ASP A 105 -13.98 -8.26 9.71
CA ASP A 105 -12.62 -8.81 9.63
C ASP A 105 -11.62 -7.87 8.92
N ALA A 106 -12.04 -6.66 8.57
CA ALA A 106 -11.21 -5.66 7.89
C ALA A 106 -10.89 -4.46 8.80
N ILE A 107 -9.80 -3.76 8.49
CA ILE A 107 -9.51 -2.44 9.03
C ILE A 107 -9.72 -1.44 7.89
N VAL A 108 -10.58 -0.45 8.11
CA VAL A 108 -11.04 0.47 7.08
C VAL A 108 -10.68 1.90 7.49
N PHE A 109 -10.04 2.62 6.59
CA PHE A 109 -9.89 4.07 6.66
C PHE A 109 -11.09 4.71 5.97
N LYS A 110 -11.73 5.70 6.59
CA LYS A 110 -12.81 6.49 5.98
C LYS A 110 -12.44 7.96 5.93
N ALA A 111 -12.48 8.55 4.74
CA ALA A 111 -12.30 9.97 4.46
C ALA A 111 -13.66 10.65 4.32
N ASP A 112 -13.96 11.65 5.14
CA ASP A 112 -15.18 12.45 5.07
C ASP A 112 -14.83 13.91 4.73
N VAL A 113 -15.15 14.30 3.50
CA VAL A 113 -14.84 15.60 2.92
C VAL A 113 -16.13 16.21 2.38
N ALA A 114 -16.28 17.54 2.54
CA ALA A 114 -17.53 18.23 2.21
C ALA A 114 -17.98 18.13 0.74
N HIS A 115 -17.07 17.78 -0.18
CA HIS A 115 -17.38 17.63 -1.61
C HIS A 115 -17.86 16.22 -1.99
N ASN A 116 -17.80 15.25 -1.07
CA ASN A 116 -18.33 13.92 -1.26
C ASN A 116 -19.69 13.77 -0.57
N GLU A 117 -20.60 13.01 -1.17
CA GLU A 117 -21.94 12.77 -0.59
C GLU A 117 -21.90 11.91 0.67
N ALA A 118 -20.85 11.09 0.82
CA ALA A 118 -20.66 10.19 1.94
C ALA A 118 -19.15 9.94 2.20
N PRO A 119 -18.79 9.45 3.40
CA PRO A 119 -17.42 9.05 3.69
C PRO A 119 -16.92 7.95 2.75
N VAL A 120 -15.74 8.14 2.19
CA VAL A 120 -15.11 7.21 1.25
C VAL A 120 -14.26 6.18 2.01
N PRO A 121 -14.56 4.87 1.89
CA PRO A 121 -13.79 3.81 2.53
C PRO A 121 -12.54 3.42 1.73
N PHE A 122 -11.48 3.03 2.43
CA PHE A 122 -10.25 2.45 1.91
C PHE A 122 -9.81 1.29 2.83
N ASP A 123 -9.68 0.09 2.27
CA ASP A 123 -9.29 -1.11 3.02
C ASP A 123 -7.79 -1.11 3.31
N LEU A 124 -7.40 -1.46 4.54
CA LEU A 124 -6.01 -1.69 4.89
C LEU A 124 -5.50 -2.95 4.19
N ILE A 125 -4.53 -2.80 3.31
CA ILE A 125 -3.91 -3.91 2.56
C ILE A 125 -2.51 -4.27 3.07
N GLN A 126 -1.87 -3.38 3.82
CA GLN A 126 -0.55 -3.60 4.38
C GLN A 126 -0.35 -2.74 5.62
N VAL A 127 0.22 -3.32 6.68
CA VAL A 127 0.61 -2.60 7.88
C VAL A 127 1.90 -3.14 8.45
N THR A 128 2.65 -2.25 9.09
CA THR A 128 3.82 -2.53 9.91
C THR A 128 3.84 -1.51 11.05
N HIS A 129 4.74 -1.70 12.02
CA HIS A 129 5.01 -0.75 13.09
C HIS A 129 5.45 0.67 12.63
N LYS A 130 5.72 0.89 11.33
CA LYS A 130 6.14 2.18 10.76
C LYS A 130 5.45 2.56 9.45
N GLY A 131 4.44 1.82 9.02
CA GLY A 131 3.82 2.12 7.74
C GLY A 131 2.50 1.39 7.52
N ALA A 132 1.63 2.03 6.76
CA ALA A 132 0.30 1.53 6.44
C ALA A 132 -0.07 1.91 5.00
N VAL A 133 -0.78 1.02 4.31
CA VAL A 133 -1.34 1.26 2.98
C VAL A 133 -2.82 0.91 3.01
N PHE A 134 -3.64 1.91 2.73
CA PHE A 134 -5.08 1.78 2.54
C PHE A 134 -5.41 1.91 1.05
N GLN A 135 -6.41 1.19 0.56
CA GLN A 135 -6.72 1.11 -0.87
C GLN A 135 -8.22 1.06 -1.15
N ASN A 136 -8.63 1.81 -2.18
CA ASN A 136 -9.92 1.71 -2.85
C ASN A 136 -9.68 1.94 -4.36
N LEU A 137 -9.72 0.86 -5.15
CA LEU A 137 -9.50 0.94 -6.60
C LEU A 137 -10.71 1.47 -7.37
N GLU A 138 -11.88 1.54 -6.74
CA GLU A 138 -13.12 2.02 -7.36
C GLU A 138 -13.27 3.55 -7.24
N HIS A 139 -12.53 4.18 -6.32
CA HIS A 139 -12.46 5.64 -6.21
C HIS A 139 -11.71 6.25 -7.41
N ASP A 140 -11.95 7.51 -7.76
CA ASP A 140 -11.28 8.17 -8.89
C ASP A 140 -9.86 8.63 -8.53
N PHE A 141 -9.72 9.52 -7.54
CA PHE A 141 -8.45 9.89 -6.93
C PHE A 141 -8.69 10.41 -5.51
N PRO A 142 -7.94 9.94 -4.49
CA PRO A 142 -6.88 8.93 -4.60
C PRO A 142 -7.43 7.49 -4.60
N ASN A 143 -6.62 6.55 -5.08
CA ASN A 143 -6.90 5.11 -4.94
C ASN A 143 -6.21 4.49 -3.74
N ARG A 144 -5.13 5.11 -3.27
CA ARG A 144 -4.39 4.65 -2.11
C ARG A 144 -3.99 5.80 -1.21
N ILE A 145 -4.03 5.54 0.09
CA ILE A 145 -3.55 6.41 1.15
C ILE A 145 -2.45 5.65 1.88
N ILE A 146 -1.26 6.25 1.95
CA ILE A 146 -0.06 5.62 2.49
C ILE A 146 0.49 6.51 3.57
N TYR A 147 0.69 5.92 4.75
CA TYR A 147 1.40 6.57 5.85
C TYR A 147 2.72 5.85 6.10
N ALA A 148 3.77 6.60 6.38
CA ALA A 148 5.05 6.07 6.81
C ALA A 148 5.64 6.92 7.94
N HIS A 149 5.87 6.28 9.09
CA HIS A 149 6.68 6.82 10.17
C HIS A 149 8.15 6.73 9.79
N THR A 150 8.75 7.88 9.49
CA THR A 150 10.14 7.94 9.04
C THR A 150 11.09 8.15 10.23
N LYS A 151 12.09 9.01 10.12
CA LYS A 151 13.11 9.22 11.16
C LYS A 151 12.61 10.18 12.23
N GLY A 152 12.73 9.79 13.50
CA GLY A 152 12.31 10.64 14.61
C GLY A 152 10.80 10.88 14.58
N ASP A 153 10.39 12.14 14.80
CA ASP A 153 8.98 12.56 14.84
C ASP A 153 8.49 13.03 13.45
N MET A 154 8.82 12.30 12.39
CA MET A 154 8.48 12.66 11.00
C MET A 154 7.51 11.66 10.37
N LEU A 155 6.46 12.18 9.75
CA LEU A 155 5.44 11.44 9.03
C LEU A 155 5.49 11.79 7.54
N LEU A 156 5.46 10.77 6.69
CA LEU A 156 5.10 10.91 5.29
C LEU A 156 3.68 10.40 5.13
N ALA A 157 2.75 11.30 4.80
CA ALA A 157 1.47 10.92 4.21
C ALA A 157 1.59 11.04 2.68
N ARG A 158 1.09 10.06 1.95
CA ARG A 158 1.15 10.03 0.49
C ARG A 158 -0.16 9.48 -0.04
N ILE A 159 -0.75 10.21 -0.97
CA ILE A 159 -1.90 9.73 -1.72
C ILE A 159 -1.49 9.49 -3.16
N GLU A 160 -1.97 8.40 -3.76
CA GLU A 160 -1.68 8.05 -5.14
C GLU A 160 -2.90 7.46 -5.84
N GLY A 161 -2.94 7.56 -7.15
CA GLY A 161 -4.05 7.10 -7.98
C GLY A 161 -3.86 7.53 -9.43
N VAL A 162 -4.97 7.65 -10.15
CA VAL A 162 -4.97 8.09 -11.55
C VAL A 162 -5.79 9.38 -11.67
N ARG A 163 -5.24 10.41 -12.31
CA ARG A 163 -5.96 11.63 -12.67
C ARG A 163 -5.84 11.85 -14.18
N GLU A 164 -6.96 12.05 -14.86
CA GLU A 164 -6.99 12.22 -16.32
C GLU A 164 -6.29 11.09 -17.10
N GLY A 165 -6.39 9.85 -16.60
CA GLY A 165 -5.76 8.68 -17.21
C GLY A 165 -4.24 8.54 -16.96
N MET A 166 -3.64 9.46 -16.20
CA MET A 166 -2.21 9.41 -15.86
C MET A 166 -2.02 9.13 -14.36
N PRO A 167 -1.00 8.33 -13.98
CA PRO A 167 -0.64 8.17 -12.58
C PRO A 167 -0.30 9.51 -11.93
N ASP A 168 -0.83 9.75 -10.74
CA ASP A 168 -0.53 10.93 -9.95
C ASP A 168 -0.22 10.55 -8.49
N THR A 169 0.59 11.36 -7.83
CA THR A 169 1.02 11.18 -6.45
C THR A 169 1.23 12.52 -5.77
N VAL A 170 0.59 12.71 -4.62
CA VAL A 170 0.82 13.86 -3.74
C VAL A 170 1.47 13.36 -2.45
N ARG A 171 2.50 14.07 -2.00
CA ARG A 171 3.24 13.77 -0.77
C ARG A 171 3.12 14.93 0.21
N PHE A 172 2.91 14.58 1.47
CA PHE A 172 2.86 15.50 2.60
C PHE A 172 3.97 15.08 3.57
N PHE A 173 4.95 15.96 3.73
CA PHE A 173 6.05 15.76 4.68
C PHE A 173 5.71 16.53 5.95
N MET A 174 5.49 15.80 7.04
CA MET A 174 5.01 16.37 8.29
C MET A 174 5.94 16.03 9.45
N SER A 175 5.94 16.91 10.45
CA SER A 175 6.59 16.73 11.74
C SER A 175 5.57 16.77 12.85
N ARG A 176 5.77 15.96 13.88
CA ARG A 176 4.90 15.93 15.05
C ARG A 176 5.06 17.20 15.88
N VAL A 177 3.96 17.86 16.18
CA VAL A 177 3.91 19.06 17.05
C VAL A 177 3.56 18.68 18.48
N VAL A 178 2.64 17.72 18.66
CA VAL A 178 2.22 17.21 19.97
C VAL A 178 2.29 15.68 19.98
N LYS A 179 2.94 15.12 21.02
CA LYS A 179 2.98 13.67 21.25
C LYS A 179 1.69 13.22 21.89
N PHE A 180 1.08 12.16 21.35
CA PHE A 180 -0.03 11.50 21.99
C PHE A 180 0.42 11.01 23.38
N SER A 181 -0.26 11.48 24.41
CA SER A 181 -0.16 10.96 25.78
C SER A 181 -1.53 10.43 26.17
N PRO A 182 -1.63 9.21 26.76
CA PRO A 182 -2.89 8.69 27.26
C PRO A 182 -3.61 9.64 28.24
N ALA A 183 -2.87 10.56 28.88
CA ALA A 183 -3.39 11.56 29.80
C ALA A 183 -3.99 12.80 29.13
N THR A 184 -3.81 12.99 27.81
CA THR A 184 -4.25 14.19 27.07
C THR A 184 -5.42 13.87 26.14
N ASN A 185 -6.20 12.83 26.42
CA ASN A 185 -7.46 12.56 25.73
C ASN A 185 -8.48 13.63 26.10
N ILE A 186 -8.35 14.82 25.48
CA ILE A 186 -9.34 15.88 25.58
C ILE A 186 -10.50 15.44 24.71
N GLN A 187 -11.52 14.90 25.37
CA GLN A 187 -12.83 14.66 24.78
C GLN A 187 -13.36 15.95 24.15
N GLY A 188 -13.74 15.89 22.88
CA GLY A 188 -14.52 16.93 22.22
C GLY A 188 -13.68 17.89 21.37
N ILE A 189 -13.52 17.52 20.10
CA ILE A 189 -13.85 18.42 18.99
C ILE A 189 -15.01 17.76 18.27
#